data_AF-A0A6M4Z500-F1
#
_entry.id   AF-A0A6M4Z500-F1
#
_cell.length_a   1.000
_cell.length_b   1.000
_cell.length_c   1.000
_cell.angle_alpha   90.00
_cell.angle_beta   90.00
_cell.angle_gamma   90.00
#
_symmetry.space_group_name_H-M   'P 1'
#
loop_
_entity.id
_entity.type
_entity.pdbx_description
1 polymer ?
#
loop_
_entity_poly.entity_id
_entity_poly.type
_entity_poly.pdbx_seq_one_letter_code
_entity_poly.pdbx_strand_id
1 'polypeptide(L)'
;MGFHSARQVEALNQSLADLGNNISVSFEFFPPNSEGMENTLWQSIERLQVLEPKFVSVTYGANSGTRDRTHKVIKDIKERTGLIAAPHLTCIDASRDELRTIARDYWNSGIRHIVALRGDLPPGLDKPDMYATDLVALLKSEADFDISVAAYPEGHPEARSAQSDLLNLKRKIDAGANRAITQFFFDVETYLRFRDRCAAIGIDAEIVPGILPVSNFQTLNKFAGFTNVKIPRWMHQRFEGLDNDQMTRNMVGASIAIDQVRVLSQEGVKDFHFYTLNRSELTYAICHTLGVRPKGQA
;
A
#
# COMPACT_ATOMS: atom_id res chain seq x y z
N MET A 1 32.40 -29.02 1.47
CA MET A 1 31.81 -27.79 0.92
C MET A 1 30.35 -27.74 1.32
N GLY A 2 29.92 -26.72 2.08
CA GLY A 2 28.53 -26.59 2.53
C GLY A 2 27.70 -25.84 1.49
N PHE A 3 26.60 -26.45 1.02
CA PHE A 3 25.67 -25.84 0.06
C PHE A 3 24.65 -24.93 0.77
N HIS A 4 25.12 -23.98 1.59
CA HIS A 4 24.26 -23.17 2.46
C HIS A 4 23.20 -22.38 1.68
N SER A 5 23.61 -21.69 0.61
CA SER A 5 22.69 -20.90 -0.21
C SER A 5 21.60 -21.76 -0.86
N ALA A 6 21.95 -22.94 -1.39
CA ALA A 6 20.98 -23.84 -1.99
C ALA A 6 19.96 -24.34 -0.96
N ARG A 7 20.42 -24.69 0.24
CA ARG A 7 19.53 -25.08 1.35
C ARG A 7 18.60 -23.96 1.80
N GLN A 8 19.09 -22.72 1.82
CA GLN A 8 18.29 -21.55 2.18
C GLN A 8 17.18 -21.28 1.15
N VAL A 9 17.50 -21.38 -0.14
CA VAL A 9 16.51 -21.25 -1.23
C VAL A 9 15.44 -22.34 -1.12
N GLU A 10 15.85 -23.59 -0.86
CA GLU A 10 14.92 -24.69 -0.72
C GLU A 10 14.01 -24.52 0.50
N ALA A 11 14.56 -24.10 1.64
CA ALA A 11 13.78 -23.79 2.83
C ALA A 11 12.76 -22.67 2.58
N LEU A 12 13.16 -21.61 1.87
CA LEU A 12 12.26 -20.55 1.44
C LEU A 12 11.16 -21.08 0.50
N ASN A 13 11.49 -21.97 -0.45
CA ASN A 13 10.52 -22.52 -1.41
C ASN A 13 9.46 -23.35 -0.68
N GLN A 14 9.92 -24.25 0.18
CA GLN A 14 9.06 -25.13 0.95
C GLN A 14 8.17 -24.35 1.90
N SER A 15 8.72 -23.35 2.60
CA SER A 15 7.95 -22.48 3.50
C SER A 15 6.75 -21.83 2.81
N LEU A 16 6.88 -21.43 1.54
CA LEU A 16 5.78 -20.80 0.79
C LEU A 16 4.72 -21.80 0.35
N ALA A 17 5.14 -22.99 -0.06
CA ALA A 17 4.21 -24.08 -0.36
C ALA A 17 3.37 -24.44 0.87
N ASP A 18 3.96 -24.32 2.07
CA ASP A 18 3.33 -24.68 3.34
C ASP A 18 2.50 -23.54 3.97
N LEU A 19 2.51 -22.32 3.42
CA LEU A 19 1.74 -21.18 3.96
C LEU A 19 0.23 -21.42 4.01
N GLY A 20 -0.27 -22.34 3.18
CA GLY A 20 -1.70 -22.58 3.01
C GLY A 20 -2.47 -21.30 2.63
N ASN A 21 -3.78 -21.27 2.91
CA ASN A 21 -4.64 -20.11 2.64
C ASN A 21 -4.56 -19.02 3.74
N ASN A 22 -3.39 -18.82 4.37
CA ASN A 22 -3.24 -17.92 5.53
C ASN A 22 -2.64 -16.55 5.18
N ILE A 23 -2.49 -16.24 3.90
CA ILE A 23 -2.05 -14.92 3.41
C ILE A 23 -3.28 -14.10 3.02
N SER A 24 -3.26 -12.84 3.43
CA SER A 24 -4.25 -11.84 3.09
C SER A 24 -3.63 -10.74 2.25
N VAL A 25 -4.38 -10.25 1.27
CA VAL A 25 -3.91 -9.23 0.35
C VAL A 25 -4.92 -8.08 0.26
N SER A 26 -4.40 -6.90 -0.04
CA SER A 26 -5.17 -5.72 -0.40
C SER A 26 -4.53 -5.01 -1.59
N PHE A 27 -5.34 -4.31 -2.38
CA PHE A 27 -4.90 -3.70 -3.63
C PHE A 27 -5.22 -2.21 -3.66
N GLU A 28 -4.23 -1.39 -3.98
CA GLU A 28 -4.42 0.04 -4.19
C GLU A 28 -4.52 0.38 -5.67
N PHE A 29 -5.55 1.17 -5.98
CA PHE A 29 -5.83 1.76 -7.28
C PHE A 29 -5.84 3.27 -7.17
N PHE A 30 -5.85 3.96 -8.30
CA PHE A 30 -6.00 5.41 -8.34
C PHE A 30 -7.05 5.84 -9.37
N PRO A 31 -7.75 6.98 -9.16
CA PRO A 31 -8.81 7.40 -10.06
C PRO A 31 -8.27 7.67 -11.48
N PRO A 32 -8.91 7.12 -12.53
CA PRO A 32 -8.45 7.31 -13.90
C PRO A 32 -8.65 8.77 -14.34
N ASN A 33 -7.83 9.23 -15.27
CA ASN A 33 -7.92 10.57 -15.88
C ASN A 33 -8.22 10.53 -17.38
N SER A 34 -8.45 9.34 -17.93
CA SER A 34 -8.77 9.09 -19.34
C SER A 34 -9.55 7.79 -19.47
N GLU A 35 -10.31 7.64 -20.54
CA GLU A 35 -11.10 6.44 -20.84
C GLU A 35 -10.23 5.18 -20.95
N GLY A 36 -9.05 5.28 -21.57
CA GLY A 36 -8.11 4.16 -21.66
C GLY A 36 -7.61 3.68 -20.29
N MET A 37 -7.40 4.62 -19.35
CA MET A 37 -7.03 4.26 -17.97
C MET A 37 -8.21 3.72 -17.17
N GLU A 38 -9.43 4.18 -17.45
CA GLU A 38 -10.64 3.61 -16.86
C GLU A 38 -10.83 2.16 -17.28
N ASN A 39 -10.64 1.83 -18.56
CA ASN A 39 -10.66 0.45 -19.06
C ASN A 39 -9.58 -0.41 -18.39
N THR A 40 -8.36 0.11 -18.26
CA THR A 40 -7.24 -0.60 -17.60
C THR A 40 -7.51 -0.86 -16.12
N LEU A 41 -8.10 0.13 -15.42
CA LEU A 41 -8.50 0.01 -14.03
C LEU A 41 -9.55 -1.10 -13.86
N TRP A 42 -10.63 -1.10 -14.65
CA TRP A 42 -11.71 -2.07 -14.53
C TRP A 42 -11.25 -3.49 -14.87
N GLN A 43 -10.47 -3.67 -15.94
CA GLN A 43 -9.85 -4.96 -16.26
C GLN A 43 -8.99 -5.48 -15.10
N SER A 44 -8.26 -4.59 -14.42
CA SER A 44 -7.42 -4.97 -13.28
C SER A 44 -8.23 -5.32 -12.04
N ILE A 45 -9.30 -4.58 -11.74
CA ILE A 45 -10.22 -4.91 -10.65
C ILE A 45 -10.88 -6.27 -10.91
N GLU A 46 -11.39 -6.51 -12.12
CA GLU A 46 -12.03 -7.77 -12.49
C GLU A 46 -11.06 -8.97 -12.40
N ARG A 47 -9.80 -8.75 -12.76
CA ARG A 47 -8.76 -9.78 -12.65
C ARG A 47 -8.32 -10.04 -11.21
N LEU A 48 -8.34 -9.02 -10.35
CA LEU A 48 -7.86 -9.14 -8.97
C LEU A 48 -8.96 -9.51 -7.96
N GLN A 49 -10.24 -9.23 -8.25
CA GLN A 49 -11.35 -9.54 -7.33
C GLN A 49 -11.47 -11.04 -7.03
N VAL A 50 -11.12 -11.90 -7.99
CA VAL A 50 -11.18 -13.36 -7.84
C VAL A 50 -10.17 -13.90 -6.82
N LEU A 51 -9.21 -13.05 -6.40
CA LEU A 51 -8.26 -13.36 -5.34
C LEU A 51 -8.83 -13.06 -3.93
N GLU A 52 -10.08 -12.61 -3.84
CA GLU A 52 -10.80 -12.31 -2.60
C GLU A 52 -9.98 -11.41 -1.63
N PRO A 53 -9.55 -10.22 -2.06
CA PRO A 53 -8.76 -9.33 -1.20
C PRO A 53 -9.55 -8.92 0.06
N LYS A 54 -8.85 -8.73 1.19
CA LYS A 54 -9.45 -8.22 2.43
C LYS A 54 -10.15 -6.87 2.19
N PHE A 55 -9.53 -6.02 1.39
CA PHE A 55 -10.10 -4.76 0.90
C PHE A 55 -9.32 -4.29 -0.33
N VAL A 56 -9.89 -3.33 -1.05
CA VAL A 56 -9.18 -2.51 -2.04
C VAL A 56 -9.25 -1.05 -1.62
N SER A 57 -8.25 -0.26 -1.99
CA SER A 57 -8.24 1.17 -1.72
C SER A 57 -8.11 1.99 -2.99
N VAL A 58 -8.64 3.22 -2.96
CA VAL A 58 -8.53 4.17 -4.07
C VAL A 58 -7.88 5.44 -3.56
N THR A 59 -6.78 5.84 -4.19
CA THR A 59 -6.02 7.03 -3.79
C THR A 59 -6.81 8.31 -3.97
N TYR A 60 -6.40 9.33 -3.22
CA TYR A 60 -6.95 10.66 -3.24
C TYR A 60 -5.85 11.63 -3.66
N GLY A 61 -6.05 12.37 -4.75
CA GLY A 61 -5.17 13.47 -5.13
C GLY A 61 -5.61 14.74 -4.43
N ALA A 62 -4.68 15.54 -3.90
CA ALA A 62 -4.90 16.76 -3.11
C ALA A 62 -5.55 17.95 -3.87
N ASN A 63 -6.33 17.68 -4.92
CA ASN A 63 -7.07 18.66 -5.71
C ASN A 63 -8.54 18.25 -5.79
N SER A 64 -9.47 19.18 -5.58
CA SER A 64 -10.92 18.96 -5.49
C SER A 64 -11.52 18.10 -6.61
N GLY A 65 -11.09 18.27 -7.87
CA GLY A 65 -11.55 17.45 -9.00
C GLY A 65 -11.15 15.95 -8.93
N THR A 66 -10.29 15.57 -7.99
CA THR A 66 -9.90 14.17 -7.74
C THR A 66 -10.75 13.53 -6.65
N ARG A 67 -11.36 14.33 -5.75
CA ARG A 67 -12.27 13.84 -4.70
C ARG A 67 -13.47 13.13 -5.28
N ASP A 68 -14.19 13.80 -6.19
CA ASP A 68 -15.42 13.27 -6.78
C ASP A 68 -15.14 12.00 -7.60
N ARG A 69 -13.98 11.95 -8.27
CA ARG A 69 -13.53 10.75 -8.99
C ARG A 69 -13.22 9.60 -8.04
N THR A 70 -12.57 9.86 -6.91
CA THR A 70 -12.30 8.84 -5.88
C THR A 70 -13.60 8.26 -5.34
N HIS A 71 -14.56 9.12 -4.98
CA HIS A 71 -15.86 8.67 -4.48
C HIS A 71 -16.63 7.84 -5.50
N LYS A 72 -16.65 8.26 -6.77
CA LYS A 72 -17.26 7.51 -7.86
C LYS A 72 -16.65 6.11 -8.00
N VAL A 73 -15.32 6.01 -8.07
CA VAL A 73 -14.65 4.72 -8.23
C VAL A 73 -14.91 3.80 -7.04
N ILE A 74 -14.88 4.32 -5.80
CA ILE A 74 -15.20 3.53 -4.60
C ILE A 74 -16.64 2.98 -4.65
N LYS A 75 -17.60 3.82 -5.02
CA LYS A 75 -19.00 3.40 -5.16
C LYS A 75 -19.15 2.33 -6.24
N ASP A 76 -18.56 2.56 -7.41
CA ASP A 76 -18.64 1.62 -8.54
C ASP A 76 -17.99 0.27 -8.18
N ILE A 77 -16.85 0.24 -7.48
CA ILE A 77 -16.22 -1.00 -7.01
C ILE A 77 -17.17 -1.76 -6.10
N LYS A 78 -17.76 -1.09 -5.11
CA LYS A 78 -18.69 -1.70 -4.16
C LYS A 78 -19.92 -2.27 -4.87
N GLU A 79 -20.51 -1.52 -5.79
CA GLU A 79 -21.71 -1.94 -6.53
C GLU A 79 -21.44 -3.10 -7.50
N ARG A 80 -20.29 -3.10 -8.19
CA ARG A 80 -19.97 -4.12 -9.21
C ARG A 80 -19.38 -5.40 -8.65
N THR A 81 -18.63 -5.31 -7.55
CA THR A 81 -17.83 -6.44 -7.04
C THR A 81 -18.24 -6.91 -5.65
N GLY A 82 -18.93 -6.07 -4.87
CA GLY A 82 -19.22 -6.34 -3.46
C GLY A 82 -18.00 -6.30 -2.53
N LEU A 83 -16.80 -5.97 -3.05
CA LEU A 83 -15.59 -5.86 -2.25
C LEU A 83 -15.67 -4.70 -1.26
N ILE A 84 -14.94 -4.83 -0.15
CA ILE A 84 -14.69 -3.72 0.77
C ILE A 84 -13.78 -2.71 0.06
N ALA A 85 -14.28 -1.51 -0.20
CA ALA A 85 -13.57 -0.44 -0.88
C ALA A 85 -13.31 0.73 0.09
N ALA A 86 -12.04 1.04 0.31
CA ALA A 86 -11.59 2.08 1.25
C ALA A 86 -11.07 3.32 0.50
N PRO A 87 -11.76 4.47 0.57
CA PRO A 87 -11.21 5.71 0.05
C PRO A 87 -9.99 6.12 0.87
N HIS A 88 -8.98 6.63 0.19
CA HIS A 88 -8.02 7.53 0.82
C HIS A 88 -8.71 8.86 1.10
N LEU A 89 -8.38 9.47 2.23
CA LEU A 89 -8.86 10.80 2.60
C LEU A 89 -7.69 11.62 3.16
N THR A 90 -7.45 12.79 2.57
CA THR A 90 -6.45 13.75 3.02
C THR A 90 -7.10 14.88 3.80
N CYS A 91 -6.37 15.49 4.74
CA CYS A 91 -6.85 16.64 5.51
C CYS A 91 -6.24 17.98 5.08
N ILE A 92 -5.29 18.00 4.14
CA ILE A 92 -4.57 19.22 3.76
C ILE A 92 -5.41 20.21 2.93
N ASP A 93 -6.41 19.70 2.20
CA ASP A 93 -7.21 20.43 1.22
C ASP A 93 -8.69 20.62 1.65
N ALA A 94 -9.00 20.32 2.92
CA ALA A 94 -10.37 20.40 3.44
C ALA A 94 -10.40 20.92 4.89
N SER A 95 -11.39 21.73 5.20
CA SER A 95 -11.68 22.16 6.57
C SER A 95 -12.21 21.00 7.42
N ARG A 96 -12.15 21.15 8.75
CA ARG A 96 -12.69 20.14 9.69
C ARG A 96 -14.16 19.84 9.43
N ASP A 97 -14.99 20.84 9.15
CA ASP A 97 -16.43 20.63 8.95
C ASP A 97 -16.73 19.95 7.60
N GLU A 98 -15.94 20.22 6.56
CA GLU A 98 -15.99 19.46 5.31
C GLU A 98 -15.60 18.00 5.52
N LEU A 99 -14.52 17.74 6.27
CA LEU A 99 -14.08 16.37 6.59
C LEU A 99 -15.13 15.60 7.39
N ARG A 100 -15.83 16.25 8.34
CA ARG A 100 -16.96 15.64 9.06
C ARG A 100 -18.10 15.29 8.14
N THR A 101 -18.45 16.20 7.22
CA THR A 101 -19.51 15.98 6.25
C THR A 101 -19.18 14.79 5.35
N ILE A 102 -17.97 14.76 4.80
CA ILE A 102 -17.46 13.65 3.99
C ILE A 102 -17.48 12.33 4.77
N ALA A 103 -17.02 12.33 6.02
CA ALA A 103 -17.03 11.15 6.87
C ALA A 103 -18.46 10.62 7.09
N ARG A 104 -19.41 11.49 7.41
CA ARG A 104 -20.82 11.11 7.58
C ARG A 104 -21.42 10.56 6.28
N ASP A 105 -21.09 11.14 5.13
CA ASP A 105 -21.57 10.66 3.83
C ASP A 105 -20.99 9.29 3.48
N TYR A 106 -19.70 9.06 3.73
CA TYR A 106 -19.09 7.73 3.62
C TYR A 106 -19.78 6.73 4.56
N TRP A 107 -20.01 7.11 5.81
CA TRP A 107 -20.70 6.24 6.74
C TRP A 107 -22.14 5.94 6.27
N ASN A 108 -22.91 6.94 5.85
CA ASN A 108 -24.29 6.73 5.43
C ASN A 108 -24.40 5.90 4.12
N SER A 109 -23.39 5.95 3.26
CA SER A 109 -23.28 5.10 2.06
C SER A 109 -22.70 3.70 2.34
N GLY A 110 -22.43 3.39 3.60
CA GLY A 110 -21.93 2.09 4.04
C GLY A 110 -20.45 1.84 3.73
N ILE A 111 -19.66 2.89 3.54
CA ILE A 111 -18.20 2.82 3.55
C ILE A 111 -17.77 2.89 5.02
N ARG A 112 -17.08 1.83 5.48
CA ARG A 112 -16.70 1.65 6.90
C ARG A 112 -15.19 1.67 7.12
N HIS A 113 -14.41 1.68 6.05
CA HIS A 113 -12.96 1.66 6.09
C HIS A 113 -12.40 2.88 5.34
N ILE A 114 -11.53 3.65 5.99
CA ILE A 114 -10.85 4.81 5.39
C ILE A 114 -9.33 4.67 5.55
N VAL A 115 -8.57 5.06 4.52
CA VAL A 115 -7.13 5.28 4.63
C VAL A 115 -6.89 6.76 4.94
N ALA A 116 -6.60 7.08 6.20
CA ALA A 116 -6.46 8.45 6.70
C ALA A 116 -5.04 8.96 6.51
N LEU A 117 -4.90 10.02 5.71
CA LEU A 117 -3.63 10.61 5.31
C LEU A 117 -3.62 12.11 5.61
N ARG A 118 -2.43 12.69 5.74
CA ARG A 118 -2.31 14.15 5.76
C ARG A 118 -2.56 14.72 4.36
N GLY A 119 -1.90 14.13 3.38
CA GLY A 119 -1.72 14.70 2.04
C GLY A 119 -0.36 15.38 1.90
N ASP A 120 0.06 15.57 0.66
CA ASP A 120 1.28 16.30 0.31
C ASP A 120 1.04 17.81 0.46
N LEU A 121 2.04 18.54 0.96
CA LEU A 121 1.94 19.99 1.08
C LEU A 121 1.94 20.64 -0.31
N PRO A 122 0.99 21.52 -0.62
CA PRO A 122 1.03 22.28 -1.86
C PRO A 122 2.24 23.24 -1.85
N PRO A 123 2.83 23.55 -3.01
CA PRO A 123 3.95 24.48 -3.09
C PRO A 123 3.62 25.84 -2.44
N GLY A 124 4.50 26.33 -1.57
CA GLY A 124 4.37 27.64 -0.92
C GLY A 124 3.64 27.64 0.42
N LEU A 125 3.25 26.48 0.94
CA LEU A 125 2.58 26.36 2.25
C LEU A 125 3.56 25.77 3.28
N ASP A 126 3.97 26.58 4.26
CA ASP A 126 5.07 26.23 5.18
C ASP A 126 4.65 25.30 6.33
N LYS A 127 3.37 25.29 6.71
CA LYS A 127 2.86 24.50 7.84
C LYS A 127 1.46 23.95 7.58
N PRO A 128 1.22 22.65 7.78
CA PRO A 128 -0.12 22.10 7.71
C PRO A 128 -0.95 22.50 8.92
N ASP A 129 -2.23 22.80 8.69
CA ASP A 129 -3.21 23.07 9.75
C ASP A 129 -3.62 21.79 10.51
N MET A 130 -3.57 20.64 9.83
CA MET A 130 -3.90 19.33 10.38
C MET A 130 -2.86 18.29 9.97
N TYR A 131 -2.57 17.37 10.89
CA TYR A 131 -1.83 16.14 10.60
C TYR A 131 -2.79 14.96 10.49
N ALA A 132 -2.29 13.85 9.94
CA ALA A 132 -3.07 12.61 9.84
C ALA A 132 -3.64 12.14 11.21
N THR A 133 -2.94 12.40 12.32
CA THR A 133 -3.45 12.10 13.68
C THR A 133 -4.74 12.86 14.00
N ASP A 134 -4.84 14.13 13.59
CA ASP A 134 -6.04 14.94 13.79
C ASP A 134 -7.21 14.40 12.96
N LEU A 135 -6.92 13.93 11.73
CA LEU A 135 -7.91 13.29 10.87
C LEU A 135 -8.40 11.97 11.48
N VAL A 136 -7.51 11.11 12.01
CA VAL A 136 -7.90 9.86 12.68
C VAL A 136 -8.86 10.14 13.84
N ALA A 137 -8.52 11.09 14.71
CA ALA A 137 -9.36 11.47 15.84
C ALA A 137 -10.73 12.04 15.39
N LEU A 138 -10.74 12.87 14.33
CA LEU A 138 -11.97 13.40 13.74
C LEU A 138 -12.85 12.27 13.21
N LEU A 139 -12.29 11.34 12.42
CA LEU A 139 -13.04 10.21 11.86
C LEU A 139 -13.64 9.34 12.97
N LYS A 140 -12.87 9.00 14.01
CA LYS A 140 -13.35 8.22 15.16
C LYS A 140 -14.42 8.93 15.98
N SER A 141 -14.43 10.27 16.01
CA SER A 141 -15.49 11.04 16.66
C SER A 141 -16.81 11.04 15.89
N GLU A 142 -16.77 10.83 14.57
CA GLU A 142 -17.97 10.79 13.73
C GLU A 142 -18.59 9.39 13.65
N ALA A 143 -17.77 8.33 13.57
CA ALA A 143 -18.24 6.95 13.64
C ALA A 143 -17.10 5.95 13.91
N ASP A 144 -17.46 4.69 14.20
CA ASP A 144 -16.47 3.62 14.41
C ASP A 144 -15.92 3.06 13.09
N PHE A 145 -15.13 3.87 12.38
CA PHE A 145 -14.43 3.45 11.16
C PHE A 145 -13.30 2.47 11.47
N ASP A 146 -13.08 1.51 10.57
CA ASP A 146 -11.77 0.87 10.42
C ASP A 146 -10.84 1.89 9.73
N ILE A 147 -9.69 2.19 10.35
CA ILE A 147 -8.78 3.24 9.85
C ILE A 147 -7.39 2.66 9.59
N SER A 148 -6.93 2.78 8.34
CA SER A 148 -5.53 2.58 7.98
C SER A 148 -4.79 3.91 7.97
N VAL A 149 -3.52 3.91 8.38
CA VAL A 149 -2.62 5.07 8.27
C VAL A 149 -1.30 4.72 7.59
N ALA A 150 -0.63 5.69 6.99
CA ALA A 150 0.69 5.47 6.38
C ALA A 150 1.80 5.22 7.43
N ALA A 151 2.78 4.38 7.11
CA ALA A 151 4.01 4.20 7.86
C ALA A 151 5.22 4.31 6.93
N TYR A 152 6.37 4.75 7.45
CA TYR A 152 7.55 5.01 6.63
C TYR A 152 8.77 4.29 7.23
N PRO A 153 9.10 3.08 6.74
CA PRO A 153 10.25 2.31 7.23
C PRO A 153 11.57 3.08 7.16
N GLU A 154 11.74 3.93 6.14
CA GLU A 154 12.90 4.79 5.92
C GLU A 154 12.74 6.22 6.46
N GLY A 155 11.63 6.47 7.18
CA GLY A 155 11.26 7.78 7.72
C GLY A 155 10.63 8.71 6.69
N HIS A 156 9.57 9.41 7.09
CA HIS A 156 8.94 10.44 6.25
C HIS A 156 9.94 11.57 5.91
N PRO A 157 10.01 12.06 4.65
CA PRO A 157 11.00 13.07 4.23
C PRO A 157 10.98 14.36 5.06
N GLU A 158 9.81 14.79 5.51
CA GLU A 158 9.64 16.00 6.33
C GLU A 158 9.81 15.75 7.85
N ALA A 159 10.08 14.51 8.28
CA ALA A 159 10.26 14.22 9.69
C ALA A 159 11.59 14.76 10.21
N ARG A 160 11.58 15.32 11.43
CA ARG A 160 12.80 15.84 12.08
C ARG A 160 13.83 14.75 12.37
N SER A 161 13.36 13.52 12.57
CA SER A 161 14.17 12.32 12.82
C SER A 161 13.31 11.06 12.66
N ALA A 162 13.97 9.92 12.42
CA ALA A 162 13.31 8.61 12.41
C ALA A 162 12.61 8.27 13.73
N GLN A 163 13.07 8.82 14.86
CA GLN A 163 12.40 8.64 16.16
C GLN A 163 11.11 9.47 16.24
N SER A 164 11.15 10.72 15.77
CA SER A 164 9.95 11.58 15.76
C SER A 164 8.85 11.04 14.86
N ASP A 165 9.21 10.41 13.74
CA ASP A 165 8.25 9.81 12.82
C ASP A 165 7.63 8.52 13.39
N LEU A 166 8.44 7.70 14.07
CA LEU A 166 7.95 6.53 14.79
C LEU A 166 6.97 6.90 15.90
N LEU A 167 7.27 7.95 16.69
CA LEU A 167 6.34 8.48 17.69
C LEU A 167 5.09 9.11 17.04
N ASN A 168 5.21 9.66 15.84
CA ASN A 168 4.05 10.12 15.07
C ASN A 168 3.14 8.96 14.64
N LEU A 169 3.71 7.84 14.19
CA LEU A 169 2.94 6.63 13.92
C LEU A 169 2.21 6.16 15.18
N LYS A 170 2.91 6.08 16.33
CA LYS A 170 2.27 5.71 17.60
C LYS A 170 1.08 6.61 17.93
N ARG A 171 1.23 7.93 17.80
CA ARG A 171 0.12 8.88 18.02
C ARG A 171 -1.09 8.61 17.12
N LYS A 172 -0.89 8.20 15.86
CA LYS A 172 -2.00 7.83 14.96
C LYS A 172 -2.71 6.55 15.40
N ILE A 173 -1.95 5.55 15.84
CA ILE A 173 -2.51 4.31 16.38
C ILE A 173 -3.28 4.59 17.67
N ASP A 174 -2.68 5.33 18.61
CA ASP A 174 -3.30 5.71 19.89
C ASP A 174 -4.57 6.57 19.68
N ALA A 175 -4.66 7.34 18.59
CA ALA A 175 -5.85 8.10 18.20
C ALA A 175 -6.99 7.22 17.63
N GLY A 176 -6.73 5.94 17.35
CA GLY A 176 -7.72 4.96 16.93
C GLY A 176 -7.48 4.31 15.57
N ALA A 177 -6.31 4.48 14.95
CA ALA A 177 -6.00 3.75 13.72
C ALA A 177 -5.78 2.25 14.00
N ASN A 178 -6.41 1.38 13.20
CA ASN A 178 -6.41 -0.06 13.37
C ASN A 178 -5.20 -0.74 12.74
N ARG A 179 -4.66 -0.18 11.65
CA ARG A 179 -3.48 -0.71 10.96
C ARG A 179 -2.59 0.39 10.38
N ALA A 180 -1.34 0.03 10.14
CA ALA A 180 -0.41 0.85 9.38
C ALA A 180 -0.05 0.17 8.06
N ILE A 181 -0.09 0.90 6.95
CA ILE A 181 0.38 0.44 5.64
C ILE A 181 1.68 1.18 5.33
N THR A 182 2.76 0.45 5.10
CA THR A 182 4.06 1.08 4.85
C THR A 182 4.12 1.66 3.44
N GLN A 183 4.86 2.75 3.27
CA GLN A 183 5.45 3.12 1.99
C GLN A 183 6.22 1.92 1.41
N PHE A 184 6.33 1.85 0.09
CA PHE A 184 7.13 0.81 -0.55
C PHE A 184 8.61 0.90 -0.16
N PHE A 185 9.29 -0.23 -0.19
CA PHE A 185 10.71 -0.38 0.10
C PHE A 185 11.30 -1.47 -0.78
N PHE A 186 12.62 -1.47 -0.96
CA PHE A 186 13.35 -2.53 -1.70
C PHE A 186 14.41 -3.23 -0.85
N ASP A 187 14.62 -2.74 0.38
CA ASP A 187 15.46 -3.37 1.38
C ASP A 187 14.55 -4.01 2.44
N VAL A 188 14.47 -5.35 2.43
CA VAL A 188 13.61 -6.10 3.36
C VAL A 188 14.05 -5.89 4.81
N GLU A 189 15.35 -5.74 5.06
CA GLU A 189 15.89 -5.56 6.42
C GLU A 189 15.39 -4.24 7.03
N THR A 190 15.23 -3.20 6.22
CA THR A 190 14.64 -1.92 6.64
C THR A 190 13.23 -2.11 7.20
N TYR A 191 12.38 -2.88 6.51
CA TYR A 191 11.03 -3.16 7.00
C TYR A 191 11.07 -3.98 8.30
N LEU A 192 11.91 -5.02 8.37
CA LEU A 192 11.99 -5.89 9.56
C LEU A 192 12.45 -5.10 10.79
N ARG A 193 13.51 -4.28 10.65
CA ARG A 193 13.98 -3.38 11.71
C ARG A 193 12.92 -2.36 12.10
N PHE A 194 12.17 -1.83 11.15
CA PHE A 194 11.07 -0.90 11.42
C PHE A 194 9.94 -1.56 12.21
N ARG A 195 9.54 -2.79 11.84
CA ARG A 195 8.54 -3.59 12.55
C ARG A 195 8.97 -3.83 14.00
N ASP A 196 10.22 -4.22 14.23
CA ASP A 196 10.74 -4.46 15.57
C ASP A 196 10.77 -3.17 16.41
N ARG A 197 11.13 -2.03 15.80
CA ARG A 197 11.07 -0.72 16.45
C ARG A 197 9.65 -0.28 16.81
N CYS A 198 8.65 -0.61 15.98
CA CYS A 198 7.24 -0.37 16.29
C CYS A 198 6.81 -1.16 17.53
N ALA A 199 7.12 -2.46 17.57
CA ALA A 199 6.83 -3.31 18.71
C ALA A 199 7.53 -2.81 19.99
N ALA A 200 8.80 -2.39 19.90
CA ALA A 200 9.57 -1.90 21.04
C ALA A 200 8.99 -0.66 21.72
N ILE A 201 8.12 0.10 21.06
CA ILE A 201 7.44 1.27 21.64
C ILE A 201 5.94 1.05 21.91
N GLY A 202 5.47 -0.20 21.83
CA GLY A 202 4.07 -0.56 22.10
C GLY A 202 3.12 -0.12 21.00
N ILE A 203 3.50 -0.29 19.73
CA ILE A 203 2.56 -0.31 18.61
C ILE A 203 2.17 -1.77 18.37
N ASP A 204 0.97 -2.14 18.79
CA ASP A 204 0.42 -3.50 18.65
C ASP A 204 -0.40 -3.69 17.36
N ALA A 205 -0.64 -2.60 16.63
CA ALA A 205 -1.35 -2.62 15.35
C ALA A 205 -0.53 -3.33 14.27
N GLU A 206 -1.21 -3.95 13.32
CA GLU A 206 -0.56 -4.63 12.21
C GLU A 206 0.16 -3.64 11.29
N ILE A 207 1.44 -3.92 11.00
CA ILE A 207 2.28 -3.14 10.09
C ILE A 207 2.37 -3.86 8.74
N VAL A 208 1.44 -3.54 7.85
CA VAL A 208 1.29 -4.19 6.53
C VAL A 208 2.33 -3.61 5.56
N PRO A 209 3.23 -4.41 4.98
CA PRO A 209 4.17 -3.93 3.97
C PRO A 209 3.45 -3.55 2.68
N GLY A 210 3.71 -2.32 2.22
CA GLY A 210 3.40 -1.87 0.88
C GLY A 210 4.40 -2.40 -0.13
N ILE A 211 3.94 -3.18 -1.12
CA ILE A 211 4.74 -3.79 -2.17
C ILE A 211 4.46 -3.06 -3.48
N LEU A 212 5.51 -2.58 -4.15
CA LEU A 212 5.43 -1.94 -5.46
C LEU A 212 6.06 -2.85 -6.53
N PRO A 213 5.27 -3.60 -7.31
CA PRO A 213 5.78 -4.35 -8.46
C PRO A 213 6.26 -3.40 -9.57
N VAL A 214 7.56 -3.41 -9.86
CA VAL A 214 8.18 -2.40 -10.74
C VAL A 214 8.14 -2.81 -12.20
N SER A 215 7.28 -2.17 -12.99
CA SER A 215 7.25 -2.33 -14.46
C SER A 215 7.94 -1.21 -15.23
N ASN A 216 8.13 -0.05 -14.59
CA ASN A 216 8.80 1.13 -15.14
C ASN A 216 9.80 1.71 -14.13
N PHE A 217 11.08 1.44 -14.36
CA PHE A 217 12.15 1.84 -13.47
C PHE A 217 12.40 3.36 -13.46
N GLN A 218 12.13 4.07 -14.56
CA GLN A 218 12.25 5.52 -14.62
C GLN A 218 11.21 6.20 -13.73
N THR A 219 9.98 5.71 -13.75
CA THR A 219 8.91 6.18 -12.84
C THR A 219 9.27 5.88 -11.39
N LEU A 220 9.82 4.70 -11.10
CA LEU A 220 10.31 4.37 -9.76
C LEU A 220 11.36 5.37 -9.26
N ASN A 221 12.37 5.70 -10.07
CA ASN A 221 13.42 6.67 -9.67
C ASN A 221 12.83 8.04 -9.31
N LYS A 222 11.77 8.47 -10.00
CA LYS A 222 11.05 9.70 -9.65
C LYS A 222 10.35 9.56 -8.29
N PHE A 223 9.60 8.49 -8.07
CA PHE A 223 8.91 8.26 -6.79
C PHE A 223 9.86 8.15 -5.60
N ALA A 224 10.98 7.44 -5.77
CA ALA A 224 12.00 7.30 -4.73
C ALA A 224 12.57 8.67 -4.31
N GLY A 225 12.78 9.58 -5.26
CA GLY A 225 13.23 10.95 -4.99
C GLY A 225 12.28 11.77 -4.10
N PHE A 226 10.97 11.55 -4.21
CA PHE A 226 9.96 12.24 -3.38
C PHE A 226 9.71 11.58 -2.03
N THR A 227 9.99 10.27 -1.91
CA THR A 227 9.56 9.45 -0.76
C THR A 227 10.70 9.07 0.18
N ASN A 228 11.95 9.46 -0.13
CA ASN A 228 13.16 9.07 0.61
C ASN A 228 13.38 7.55 0.66
N VAL A 229 12.86 6.81 -0.32
CA VAL A 229 13.05 5.36 -0.43
C VAL A 229 14.38 5.05 -1.12
N LYS A 230 15.20 4.21 -0.49
CA LYS A 230 16.48 3.77 -1.06
C LYS A 230 16.28 2.66 -2.06
N ILE A 231 16.76 2.88 -3.28
CA ILE A 231 16.87 1.83 -4.31
C ILE A 231 18.28 1.20 -4.22
N PRO A 232 18.39 -0.11 -3.93
CA PRO A 232 19.68 -0.78 -3.88
C PRO A 232 20.44 -0.72 -5.22
N ARG A 233 21.77 -0.57 -5.18
CA ARG A 233 22.60 -0.51 -6.38
C ARG A 233 22.41 -1.72 -7.32
N TRP A 234 22.26 -2.91 -6.75
CA TRP A 234 22.04 -4.12 -7.54
C TRP A 234 20.74 -4.04 -8.35
N MET A 235 19.73 -3.32 -7.85
CA MET A 235 18.46 -3.15 -8.55
C MET A 235 18.61 -2.24 -9.76
N HIS A 236 19.38 -1.16 -9.66
CA HIS A 236 19.76 -0.34 -10.82
C HIS A 236 20.43 -1.18 -11.91
N GLN A 237 21.37 -2.06 -11.53
CA GLN A 237 22.07 -2.95 -12.47
C GLN A 237 21.12 -3.95 -13.15
N ARG A 238 20.07 -4.41 -12.46
CA ARG A 238 19.07 -5.33 -13.03
C ARG A 238 18.18 -4.67 -14.09
N PHE A 239 17.99 -3.35 -14.01
CA PHE A 239 17.17 -2.60 -14.96
C PHE A 239 17.98 -1.84 -16.02
N GLU A 240 19.31 -1.85 -15.93
CA GLU A 240 20.19 -1.20 -16.89
C GLU A 240 19.99 -1.75 -18.32
N GLY A 241 19.86 -0.86 -19.30
CA GLY A 241 19.65 -1.22 -20.71
C GLY A 241 18.23 -1.70 -21.05
N LEU A 242 17.31 -1.77 -20.09
CA LEU A 242 15.95 -2.26 -20.32
C LEU A 242 14.94 -1.15 -20.68
N ASP A 243 15.36 0.08 -20.99
CA ASP A 243 14.46 1.24 -21.18
C ASP A 243 13.39 1.04 -22.28
N ASN A 244 13.69 0.26 -23.31
CA ASN A 244 12.77 -0.02 -24.42
C ASN A 244 12.25 -1.47 -24.44
N ASP A 245 12.52 -2.27 -23.42
CA ASP A 245 12.10 -3.67 -23.32
C ASP A 245 11.12 -3.90 -22.16
N GLN A 246 9.82 -3.69 -22.43
CA GLN A 246 8.78 -3.83 -21.41
C GLN A 246 8.61 -5.27 -20.91
N MET A 247 8.82 -6.27 -21.78
CA MET A 247 8.65 -7.67 -21.42
C MET A 247 9.71 -8.08 -20.40
N THR A 248 10.98 -7.75 -20.66
CA THR A 248 12.08 -8.07 -19.74
C THR A 248 11.97 -7.27 -18.45
N ARG A 249 11.59 -5.98 -18.50
CA ARG A 249 11.32 -5.21 -17.26
C ARG A 249 10.27 -5.86 -16.37
N ASN A 250 9.18 -6.36 -16.95
CA ASN A 250 8.13 -7.04 -16.20
C ASN A 250 8.64 -8.32 -15.54
N MET A 251 9.44 -9.13 -16.24
CA MET A 251 10.02 -10.35 -15.68
C MET A 251 10.99 -10.06 -14.54
N VAL A 252 11.87 -9.06 -14.70
CA VAL A 252 12.82 -8.63 -13.66
C VAL A 252 12.06 -8.06 -12.45
N GLY A 253 11.07 -7.20 -12.68
CA GLY A 253 10.24 -6.64 -11.63
C GLY A 253 9.44 -7.68 -10.86
N ALA A 254 8.86 -8.67 -11.56
CA ALA A 254 8.18 -9.81 -10.94
C ALA A 254 9.13 -10.62 -10.05
N SER A 255 10.31 -10.96 -10.56
CA SER A 255 11.31 -11.74 -9.80
C SER A 255 11.69 -11.03 -8.50
N ILE A 256 11.95 -9.72 -8.55
CA ILE A 256 12.34 -8.93 -7.37
C ILE A 256 11.20 -8.90 -6.34
N ALA A 257 9.97 -8.62 -6.80
CA ALA A 257 8.82 -8.54 -5.90
C ALA A 257 8.46 -9.90 -5.30
N ILE A 258 8.59 -10.99 -6.06
CA ILE A 258 8.44 -12.35 -5.56
C ILE A 258 9.47 -12.59 -4.46
N ASP A 259 10.76 -12.42 -4.72
CA ASP A 259 11.81 -12.64 -3.71
C ASP A 259 11.58 -11.82 -2.43
N GLN A 260 11.11 -10.57 -2.58
CA GLN A 260 10.74 -9.71 -1.46
C GLN A 260 9.61 -10.32 -0.60
N VAL A 261 8.47 -10.67 -1.20
CA VAL A 261 7.32 -11.20 -0.44
C VAL A 261 7.61 -12.57 0.15
N ARG A 262 8.47 -13.37 -0.49
CA ARG A 262 8.92 -14.66 -0.01
C ARG A 262 9.65 -14.54 1.33
N VAL A 263 10.63 -13.64 1.40
CA VAL A 263 11.39 -13.39 2.63
C VAL A 263 10.47 -12.81 3.71
N LEU A 264 9.64 -11.80 3.37
CA LEU A 264 8.69 -11.22 4.32
C LEU A 264 7.75 -12.27 4.93
N SER A 265 7.25 -13.18 4.09
CA SER A 265 6.35 -14.23 4.54
C SER A 265 7.04 -15.24 5.46
N GLN A 266 8.30 -15.63 5.17
CA GLN A 266 9.09 -16.47 6.06
C GLN A 266 9.35 -15.79 7.41
N GLU A 267 9.50 -14.46 7.42
CA GLU A 267 9.65 -13.63 8.63
C GLU A 267 8.32 -13.38 9.36
N GLY A 268 7.25 -14.07 8.98
CA GLY A 268 5.96 -14.08 9.68
C GLY A 268 4.94 -13.06 9.20
N VAL A 269 5.22 -12.32 8.11
CA VAL A 269 4.23 -11.41 7.50
C VAL A 269 3.11 -12.22 6.83
N LYS A 270 1.86 -11.88 7.14
CA LYS A 270 0.67 -12.55 6.59
C LYS A 270 -0.24 -11.63 5.78
N ASP A 271 -0.02 -10.33 5.87
CA ASP A 271 -0.80 -9.31 5.19
C ASP A 271 0.09 -8.52 4.24
N PHE A 272 -0.35 -8.35 3.00
CA PHE A 272 0.38 -7.58 1.98
C PHE A 272 -0.54 -6.54 1.33
N HIS A 273 0.00 -5.35 1.10
CA HIS A 273 -0.68 -4.29 0.37
C HIS A 273 0.05 -4.01 -0.93
N PHE A 274 -0.61 -4.13 -2.08
CA PHE A 274 0.04 -3.92 -3.38
C PHE A 274 -0.34 -2.59 -4.01
N TYR A 275 0.69 -1.81 -4.34
CA TYR A 275 0.57 -0.64 -5.20
C TYR A 275 0.48 -1.07 -6.66
N THR A 276 -0.74 -1.30 -7.13
CA THR A 276 -0.97 -1.91 -8.45
C THR A 276 -0.65 -0.98 -9.63
N LEU A 277 -0.69 0.33 -9.39
CA LEU A 277 -0.67 1.35 -10.43
C LEU A 277 -1.72 1.07 -11.54
N ASN A 278 -2.91 0.59 -11.13
CA ASN A 278 -4.01 0.17 -11.99
C ASN A 278 -3.70 -1.00 -12.93
N ARG A 279 -2.60 -1.75 -12.70
CA ARG A 279 -2.22 -2.93 -13.48
C ARG A 279 -2.23 -4.19 -12.62
N SER A 280 -2.64 -5.30 -13.20
CA SER A 280 -2.96 -6.52 -12.46
C SER A 280 -1.98 -7.67 -12.72
N GLU A 281 -1.21 -7.67 -13.82
CA GLU A 281 -0.43 -8.83 -14.25
C GLU A 281 0.65 -9.22 -13.24
N LEU A 282 1.47 -8.26 -12.80
CA LEU A 282 2.53 -8.50 -11.84
C LEU A 282 1.96 -8.86 -10.47
N THR A 283 0.99 -8.08 -9.98
CA THR A 283 0.33 -8.29 -8.70
C THR A 283 -0.31 -9.66 -8.61
N TYR A 284 -1.04 -10.09 -9.65
CA TYR A 284 -1.68 -11.40 -9.72
C TYR A 284 -0.65 -12.53 -9.66
N ALA A 285 0.45 -12.41 -10.42
CA ALA A 285 1.52 -13.40 -10.40
C ALA A 285 2.15 -13.52 -9.00
N ILE A 286 2.44 -12.40 -8.35
CA ILE A 286 2.99 -12.38 -6.98
C ILE A 286 2.02 -13.03 -5.99
N CYS A 287 0.73 -12.68 -6.03
CA CYS A 287 -0.30 -13.30 -5.20
C CYS A 287 -0.35 -14.82 -5.40
N HIS A 288 -0.28 -15.29 -6.65
CA HIS A 288 -0.27 -16.70 -6.97
C HIS A 288 0.92 -17.46 -6.35
N THR A 289 2.10 -16.83 -6.29
CA THR A 289 3.28 -17.39 -5.61
C THR A 289 3.14 -17.46 -4.09
N LEU A 290 2.38 -16.53 -3.51
CA LEU A 290 2.02 -16.52 -2.09
C LEU A 290 0.88 -17.49 -1.74
N GLY A 291 0.39 -18.28 -2.71
CA GLY A 291 -0.73 -19.20 -2.52
C GLY A 291 -2.11 -18.53 -2.58
N VAL A 292 -2.18 -17.23 -2.81
CA VAL A 292 -3.45 -16.49 -2.97
C VAL A 292 -3.94 -16.65 -4.41
N ARG A 293 -4.96 -17.50 -4.59
CA ARG A 293 -5.47 -17.95 -5.88
C ARG A 293 -6.99 -17.99 -5.87
N PRO A 294 -7.66 -17.95 -7.05
CA PRO A 294 -9.10 -18.13 -7.12
C PRO A 294 -9.53 -19.47 -6.50
N LYS A 295 -10.50 -19.43 -5.57
CA LYS A 295 -11.08 -20.64 -5.00
C LYS A 295 -11.91 -21.34 -6.09
N GLY A 296 -11.63 -22.62 -6.36
CA GLY A 296 -12.44 -23.46 -7.27
C GLY A 296 -11.89 -23.66 -8.68
N GLN A 297 -10.63 -23.33 -8.96
CA GLN A 297 -9.89 -23.85 -10.13
C GLN A 297 -8.83 -24.84 -9.65
N ALA A 298 -9.26 -26.05 -9.29
CA ALA A 298 -8.44 -27.23 -9.16
C ALA A 298 -8.95 -28.28 -10.15
#